data_AF-A0A7S9H0P9-F1
#
_entry.id   AF-A0A7S9H0P9-F1
#
_cell.length_a   1.000
_cell.length_b   1.000
_cell.length_c   1.000
_cell.angle_alpha   90.00
_cell.angle_beta   90.00
_cell.angle_gamma   90.00
#
_symmetry.space_group_name_H-M   'P 1'
#
loop_
_entity.id
_entity.type
_entity.pdbx_description
1 polymer ?
#
loop_
_entity_poly.entity_id
_entity_poly.type
_entity_poly.pdbx_seq_one_letter_code
_entity_poly.pdbx_strand_id
1 'polypeptide(L)'
;MTMTDRKEINQRIALFERATALFGRFGSLIPTVIAFLNKWPSEVELYPHWQVGESWKLFLSLYLYWFAWLALGRAISFAKGSVEP
;
A
#
# COMPACT_ATOMS: atom_id res chain seq x y z
N MET A 1 23.83 20.73 -9.15
CA MET A 1 23.61 19.92 -7.92
C MET A 1 24.97 19.49 -7.40
N THR A 2 25.28 19.71 -6.11
CA THR A 2 26.59 19.33 -5.56
C THR A 2 26.63 17.82 -5.23
N MET A 3 27.84 17.27 -5.08
CA MET A 3 28.01 15.85 -4.68
C MET A 3 27.37 15.54 -3.32
N THR A 4 27.40 16.50 -2.39
CA THR A 4 26.78 16.38 -1.07
C THR A 4 25.25 16.33 -1.17
N ASP A 5 24.64 17.22 -1.97
CA ASP A 5 23.19 17.23 -2.20
C ASP A 5 22.72 15.91 -2.83
N ARG A 6 23.49 15.39 -3.79
CA ARG A 6 23.20 14.12 -4.45
C ARG A 6 23.25 12.94 -3.48
N LYS A 7 24.24 12.92 -2.58
CA LYS A 7 24.36 11.88 -1.56
C LYS A 7 23.18 11.90 -0.59
N GLU A 8 22.75 13.08 -0.15
CA GLU A 8 21.61 13.22 0.76
C GLU A 8 20.29 12.79 0.10
N ILE A 9 20.06 13.21 -1.14
CA ILE A 9 18.87 12.82 -1.91
C ILE A 9 18.83 11.30 -2.13
N ASN A 10 19.96 10.68 -2.46
CA ASN A 10 20.04 9.22 -2.59
C ASN A 10 19.73 8.48 -1.28
N GLN A 11 20.20 8.98 -0.14
CA GLN A 11 19.86 8.40 1.16
C GLN A 11 18.36 8.50 1.46
N ARG A 12 17.74 9.64 1.17
CA ARG A 12 16.29 9.84 1.34
C ARG A 12 15.49 8.89 0.43
N ILE A 13 15.89 8.74 -0.82
CA ILE A 13 15.27 7.79 -1.77
C ILE A 13 15.39 6.36 -1.26
N ALA A 14 16.56 5.97 -0.73
CA ALA A 14 16.76 4.62 -0.17
C ALA A 14 15.88 4.35 1.06
N LEU A 15 15.63 5.37 1.90
CA LEU A 15 14.67 5.26 3.00
C LEU A 15 13.24 5.07 2.50
N PHE A 16 12.82 5.85 1.49
CA PHE A 16 11.49 5.70 0.88
C PHE A 16 11.30 4.33 0.21
N GLU A 17 12.35 3.78 -0.40
CA GLU A 17 12.33 2.44 -0.98
C GLU A 17 12.11 1.36 0.07
N ARG A 18 12.82 1.45 1.21
CA ARG A 18 12.60 0.53 2.34
C ARG A 18 11.20 0.66 2.93
N ALA A 19 10.71 1.88 3.12
CA ALA A 19 9.36 2.12 3.61
C ALA A 19 8.29 1.58 2.65
N THR A 20 8.49 1.74 1.34
CA THR A 20 7.59 1.24 0.29
C THR A 20 7.60 -0.28 0.23
N ALA A 21 8.75 -0.94 0.41
CA ALA A 21 8.83 -2.39 0.51
C ALA A 21 8.10 -2.93 1.75
N LEU A 22 8.22 -2.24 2.89
CA LEU A 22 7.48 -2.58 4.10
C LEU A 22 5.97 -2.39 3.90
N PHE A 23 5.57 -1.30 3.26
CA PHE A 23 4.17 -1.03 2.92
C PHE A 23 3.60 -2.07 1.94
N GLY A 24 4.35 -2.50 0.93
CA GLY A 24 3.92 -3.57 0.02
C GLY A 24 3.71 -4.91 0.74
N ARG A 25 4.54 -5.21 1.75
CA ARG A 25 4.47 -6.46 2.52
C ARG A 25 3.35 -6.48 3.55
N PHE A 26 3.10 -5.37 4.24
CA PHE A 26 2.16 -5.31 5.37
C PHE A 26 0.92 -4.44 5.12
N GLY A 27 0.91 -3.63 4.05
CA GLY A 27 -0.17 -2.67 3.78
C GLY A 27 -1.51 -3.34 3.53
N SER A 28 -1.54 -4.53 2.93
CA SER A 28 -2.77 -5.31 2.74
C SER A 28 -3.35 -5.84 4.05
N LEU A 29 -2.53 -6.02 5.09
CA LEU A 29 -3.00 -6.47 6.40
C LEU A 29 -3.78 -5.38 7.14
N ILE A 30 -3.55 -4.10 6.85
CA ILE A 30 -4.23 -2.99 7.52
C ILE A 30 -5.75 -3.05 7.26
N PRO A 31 -6.24 -3.09 6.00
CA PRO A 31 -7.66 -3.31 5.71
C PRO A 31 -8.24 -4.57 6.35
N THR A 32 -7.48 -5.68 6.34
CA THR A 32 -7.92 -6.96 6.91
C THR A 32 -8.10 -6.88 8.43
N VAL A 33 -7.15 -6.30 9.14
CA VAL A 33 -7.22 -6.10 10.60
C VAL A 33 -8.34 -5.14 10.96
N ILE A 34 -8.52 -4.05 10.20
CA ILE A 34 -9.63 -3.11 10.42
C ILE A 34 -10.98 -3.82 10.26
N ALA A 35 -11.14 -4.63 9.20
CA ALA A 35 -12.38 -5.36 8.98
C ALA A 35 -12.60 -6.46 10.04
N PHE A 36 -11.55 -7.10 10.53
CA PHE A 36 -11.62 -8.04 11.65
C PHE A 36 -12.08 -7.34 12.94
N LEU A 37 -11.48 -6.19 13.28
CA LEU A 37 -11.85 -5.39 14.46
C LEU A 37 -13.30 -4.86 14.38
N ASN A 38 -13.77 -4.54 13.18
CA ASN A 38 -15.14 -4.09 12.93
C ASN A 38 -16.18 -5.23 12.93
N LYS A 39 -15.84 -6.42 13.45
CA LYS A 39 -16.70 -7.62 13.44
C LYS A 39 -17.19 -7.93 12.03
N TRP A 40 -16.24 -8.31 11.17
CA TRP A 40 -16.54 -8.92 9.87
C TRP A 40 -17.74 -9.86 10.01
N PRO A 41 -18.74 -9.81 9.13
CA PRO A 41 -19.88 -10.72 9.18
C PRO A 41 -19.35 -12.14 8.98
N SER A 42 -19.03 -12.83 10.07
CA SER A 42 -18.65 -14.23 10.10
C SER A 42 -19.87 -15.15 10.07
N GLU A 43 -21.06 -14.56 10.13
CA GLU A 43 -22.32 -15.24 9.83
C GLU A 43 -22.44 -15.42 8.32
N VAL A 44 -21.70 -16.40 7.81
CA VAL A 44 -22.06 -17.09 6.56
C VAL A 44 -23.33 -17.87 6.87
N GLU A 45 -24.47 -17.18 6.90
CA GLU A 45 -25.76 -17.87 6.78
C GLU A 45 -25.77 -18.51 5.39
N LEU A 46 -25.54 -19.82 5.35
CA LEU A 46 -25.72 -20.67 4.19
C LEU A 46 -27.21 -20.69 3.81
N TYR A 47 -27.71 -19.66 3.12
CA TYR A 47 -29.02 -19.68 2.46
C TYR A 47 -29.03 -18.65 1.29
N PRO A 48 -30.02 -18.65 0.38
CA PRO A 48 -29.91 -18.20 -1.01
C PRO A 48 -29.94 -16.66 -1.15
N HIS A 49 -29.54 -15.94 -0.12
CA HIS A 49 -29.55 -14.49 -0.06
C HIS A 49 -28.11 -14.05 -0.14
N TRP A 50 -27.71 -13.69 -1.36
CA TRP A 50 -26.39 -13.15 -1.66
C TRP A 50 -26.08 -12.03 -0.66
N GLN A 51 -25.28 -12.32 0.37
CA GLN A 51 -24.78 -11.33 1.31
C GLN A 51 -23.76 -10.45 0.57
N VAL A 52 -24.27 -9.54 -0.27
CA VAL A 52 -23.52 -8.40 -0.84
C VAL A 52 -23.38 -7.29 0.23
N GLY A 53 -23.28 -7.68 1.51
CA GLY A 53 -23.18 -6.78 2.64
C GLY A 53 -21.72 -6.43 2.90
N GLU A 54 -21.35 -5.17 2.67
CA GLU A 54 -20.12 -4.50 3.13
C GLU A 54 -18.75 -5.07 2.68
N SER A 55 -18.67 -6.32 2.23
CA SER A 55 -17.43 -7.01 1.82
C SER A 55 -16.72 -6.30 0.66
N TRP A 56 -17.46 -5.63 -0.21
CA TRP A 56 -16.91 -4.78 -1.28
C TRP A 56 -16.03 -3.63 -0.74
N LYS A 57 -16.29 -3.11 0.48
CA LYS A 57 -15.47 -2.06 1.11
C LYS A 57 -14.09 -2.57 1.48
N LEU A 58 -14.00 -3.84 1.90
CA LEU A 58 -12.72 -4.48 2.14
C LEU A 58 -11.94 -4.67 0.82
N PHE A 59 -12.58 -5.19 -0.22
CA PHE A 59 -11.93 -5.33 -1.52
C PHE A 59 -11.46 -3.96 -2.05
N LEU A 60 -12.30 -2.93 -1.96
CA LEU A 60 -11.94 -1.58 -2.37
C LEU A 60 -10.75 -1.02 -1.56
N SER A 61 -10.75 -1.20 -0.24
CA SER A 61 -9.63 -0.75 0.60
C SER A 61 -8.34 -1.52 0.31
N LEU A 62 -8.40 -2.83 0.07
CA LEU A 62 -7.25 -3.61 -0.40
C LEU A 62 -6.72 -3.09 -1.74
N TYR A 63 -7.60 -2.80 -2.70
CA TYR A 63 -7.20 -2.21 -3.99
C TYR A 63 -6.57 -0.82 -3.81
N LEU A 64 -7.10 0.04 -2.94
CA LEU A 64 -6.53 1.36 -2.66
C LEU A 64 -5.11 1.25 -2.09
N TYR A 65 -4.88 0.35 -1.15
CA TYR A 65 -3.54 0.11 -0.61
C TYR A 65 -2.60 -0.49 -1.66
N TRP A 66 -3.10 -1.37 -2.52
CA TRP A 66 -2.34 -1.91 -3.65
C TRP A 66 -1.93 -0.80 -4.65
N PHE A 67 -2.87 0.06 -5.04
CA PHE A 67 -2.59 1.19 -5.93
C PHE A 67 -1.61 2.20 -5.30
N ALA A 68 -1.75 2.46 -3.99
CA ALA A 68 -0.81 3.31 -3.27
C ALA A 68 0.61 2.73 -3.29
N TRP A 69 0.77 1.42 -3.14
CA TRP A 69 2.07 0.76 -3.24
C TRP A 69 2.69 0.90 -4.64
N LEU A 70 1.91 0.65 -5.69
CA LEU A 70 2.35 0.82 -7.07
C LEU A 70 2.75 2.27 -7.38
N ALA A 71 1.97 3.24 -6.90
CA ALA A 71 2.24 4.66 -7.06
C ALA A 71 3.53 5.08 -6.35
N LEU A 72 3.76 4.62 -5.12
CA LEU A 72 5.00 4.84 -4.38
C LEU A 72 6.22 4.25 -5.11
N GLY A 73 6.09 3.03 -5.62
CA GLY A 73 7.14 2.39 -6.42
C GLY A 73 7.49 3.20 -7.67
N ARG A 74 6.49 3.76 -8.36
CA ARG A 74 6.73 4.64 -9.51
C ARG A 74 7.32 5.99 -9.12
N ALA A 75 6.87 6.61 -8.03
CA ALA A 75 7.46 7.86 -7.54
C ALA A 75 8.96 7.70 -7.23
N ILE A 76 9.36 6.58 -6.62
CA ILE A 76 10.77 6.25 -6.36
C ILE A 76 11.54 6.06 -7.66
N SER A 77 10.97 5.35 -8.64
CA SER A 77 11.60 5.16 -9.94
C SER A 77 11.86 6.50 -10.66
N PHE A 78 10.89 7.43 -10.64
CA PHE A 78 11.06 8.78 -11.19
C PHE A 78 12.10 9.58 -10.40
N ALA A 79 12.08 9.51 -9.07
CA ALA A 79 13.05 10.19 -8.22
C ALA A 79 14.48 9.72 -8.51
N LYS A 80 14.71 8.39 -8.65
CA LYS A 80 16.01 7.84 -9.06
C LYS A 80 16.45 8.35 -10.43
N GLY A 81 15.58 8.27 -11.43
CA GLY A 81 15.86 8.74 -12.79
C GLY A 81 16.14 10.24 -12.90
N SER A 82 15.59 11.06 -12.00
CA SER A 82 15.88 12.51 -11.94
C SER A 82 17.24 12.86 -11.30
N VAL A 83 17.87 11.90 -10.62
CA VAL A 83 19.14 12.10 -9.89
C VAL A 83 20.33 11.51 -10.65
N GLU A 84 20.09 10.51 -11.49
CA GLU A 84 21.04 10.01 -12.48
C GLU A 84 21.35 11.10 -13.52
N PRO A 85 22.63 11.30 -13.90
CA PRO A 85 23.03 12.29 -14.90
C PRO A 85 22.66 11.90 -16.34
#